data_AF-F0LN97-F1
#
_entry.id   AF-F0LN97-F1
#
_cell.length_a   1.000
_cell.length_b   1.000
_cell.length_c   1.000
_cell.angle_alpha   90.00
_cell.angle_beta   90.00
_cell.angle_gamma   90.00
#
_symmetry.space_group_name_H-M   'P 1'
#
loop_
_entity.id
_entity.type
_entity.pdbx_description
1 polymer ?
#
loop_
_entity_poly.entity_id
_entity_poly.type
_entity_poly.pdbx_seq_one_letter_code
_entity_poly.pdbx_strand_id
1 'polypeptide(L)'
;MPSIFKKLSISLPPELVELLDVLVEKGLYATRSEIIREALYLLLWDLVDSVEIYEKVAKEASEKGVPLDEYIDELIEKAESSDVVELIRLSGLSLDEIRILKKKIKKIQRKLERNLYYI
;
A
#
# COMPACT_ATOMS: atom_id res chain seq x y z
N MET A 1 35.83 4.30 6.01
CA MET A 1 34.57 4.66 5.32
C MET A 1 33.62 5.22 6.37
N PRO A 2 33.07 6.44 6.23
CA PRO A 2 32.05 6.91 7.15
C PRO A 2 30.77 6.10 6.92
N SER A 3 30.23 5.50 7.98
CA SER A 3 28.97 4.78 7.90
C SER A 3 27.84 5.81 7.73
N ILE A 4 27.11 5.77 6.61
CA ILE A 4 26.02 6.70 6.25
C ILE A 4 24.73 6.37 7.03
N PHE A 5 24.84 5.81 8.24
CA PHE A 5 23.67 5.42 9.03
C PHE A 5 23.17 6.61 9.85
N LYS A 6 22.06 7.21 9.39
CA LYS A 6 21.31 8.21 10.15
C LYS A 6 20.42 7.49 11.17
N LYS A 7 20.64 7.75 12.46
CA LYS A 7 19.75 7.27 13.53
C LYS A 7 18.51 8.15 13.59
N LEU A 8 17.36 7.53 13.77
CA LEU A 8 16.06 8.19 13.84
C LEU A 8 15.32 7.64 15.06
N SER A 9 14.77 8.54 15.87
CA SER A 9 13.96 8.18 17.04
C SER A 9 12.50 8.35 16.69
N ILE A 10 11.69 7.34 16.98
CA ILE A 10 10.24 7.36 16.78
C ILE A 10 9.55 7.03 18.09
N SER A 11 8.40 7.64 18.32
CA SER A 11 7.53 7.28 19.43
C SER A 11 6.51 6.25 18.93
N LEU A 12 6.39 5.15 19.65
CA LEU A 12 5.42 4.09 19.37
C LEU A 12 4.48 3.94 20.58
N PRO A 13 3.20 3.63 20.34
CA PRO A 13 2.29 3.16 21.38
C PRO A 13 2.91 2.01 22.20
N PRO A 14 2.74 1.99 23.53
CA PRO A 14 3.32 0.94 24.39
C PRO A 14 2.98 -0.48 23.93
N GLU A 15 1.76 -0.71 23.46
CA GLU A 15 1.27 -2.02 23.01
C GLU A 15 2.04 -2.53 21.79
N LEU A 16 2.48 -1.62 20.91
CA LEU A 16 3.33 -1.98 19.78
C LEU A 16 4.75 -2.27 20.23
N VAL A 17 5.27 -1.59 21.24
CA VAL A 17 6.60 -1.88 21.80
C VAL A 17 6.61 -3.27 22.42
N GLU A 18 5.58 -3.62 23.19
CA GLU A 18 5.42 -4.95 23.78
C GLU A 18 5.37 -6.05 22.70
N LEU A 19 4.65 -5.82 21.60
CA LEU A 19 4.62 -6.76 20.49
C LEU A 19 6.02 -6.96 19.88
N LEU A 20 6.79 -5.89 19.69
CA LEU A 20 8.16 -5.99 19.19
C LEU A 20 9.06 -6.77 20.15
N ASP A 21 8.88 -6.60 21.46
CA ASP A 21 9.61 -7.37 22.48
C ASP A 21 9.32 -8.86 22.40
N VAL A 22 8.05 -9.24 22.29
CA VAL A 22 7.66 -10.65 22.15
C VAL A 22 8.32 -11.31 20.93
N LEU A 23 8.47 -10.57 19.83
CA LEU A 23 9.11 -11.09 18.61
C LEU A 23 10.63 -11.31 18.79
N VAL A 24 11.28 -10.41 19.54
CA VAL A 24 12.71 -10.55 19.89
C VAL A 24 12.92 -11.69 20.88
N GLU A 25 12.09 -11.77 21.92
CA GLU A 25 12.16 -12.83 22.95
C GLU A 25 11.96 -14.23 22.37
N LYS A 26 11.10 -14.35 21.35
CA LYS A 26 10.90 -15.61 20.60
C LYS A 26 12.08 -15.95 19.68
N GLY A 27 13.09 -15.11 19.57
CA GLY A 27 14.25 -15.31 18.71
C GLY A 27 13.95 -15.18 17.22
N LEU A 28 12.81 -14.61 16.84
CA LEU A 28 12.43 -14.40 15.44
C LEU A 28 13.24 -13.27 14.80
N TYR A 29 13.67 -12.31 15.61
CA TYR A 29 14.49 -11.17 15.22
C TYR A 29 15.55 -10.90 16.28
N ALA A 30 16.72 -10.40 15.88
CA ALA A 30 17.80 -10.11 16.83
C ALA A 30 17.53 -8.83 17.63
N THR A 31 16.84 -7.85 17.06
CA THR A 31 16.54 -6.57 17.73
C THR A 31 15.23 -5.93 17.26
N ARG A 32 14.65 -5.05 18.09
CA ARG A 32 13.49 -4.22 17.70
C ARG A 32 13.77 -3.37 16.45
N SER A 33 14.98 -2.83 16.33
CA SER A 33 15.39 -2.00 15.19
C SER A 33 15.45 -2.76 13.87
N GLU A 34 15.74 -4.05 13.92
CA GLU A 34 15.69 -4.93 12.75
C GLU A 34 14.26 -5.10 12.25
N ILE A 35 13.33 -5.42 13.16
CA ILE A 35 11.89 -5.53 12.85
C ILE A 35 11.37 -4.24 12.20
N ILE A 36 11.69 -3.09 12.80
CA ILE A 36 11.23 -1.78 12.29
C ILE A 36 11.81 -1.50 10.89
N ARG A 37 13.08 -1.84 10.64
CA ARG A 37 13.68 -1.66 9.31
C ARG A 37 13.00 -2.54 8.26
N GLU A 38 12.77 -3.81 8.58
CA GLU A 38 12.13 -4.75 7.67
C GLU A 38 10.69 -4.32 7.35
N ALA A 39 9.92 -3.92 8.36
CA ALA A 39 8.59 -3.38 8.17
C ALA A 39 8.57 -2.11 7.30
N LEU A 40 9.55 -1.23 7.48
CA LEU A 40 9.71 -0.05 6.62
C LEU A 40 10.06 -0.41 5.19
N TYR A 41 10.93 -1.41 4.98
CA TYR A 41 11.24 -1.90 3.63
C TYR A 41 10.01 -2.44 2.93
N LEU A 42 9.22 -3.28 3.61
CA LEU A 42 7.97 -3.82 3.07
C LEU A 42 6.98 -2.70 2.72
N LEU A 43 6.80 -1.73 3.62
CA LEU A 43 5.92 -0.58 3.37
C LEU A 43 6.38 0.30 2.21
N LEU A 44 7.69 0.50 2.06
CA LEU A 44 8.27 1.29 0.97
C LEU A 44 8.15 0.54 -0.36
N TRP A 45 8.36 -0.78 -0.35
CA TRP A 45 8.22 -1.61 -1.54
C TRP A 45 6.76 -1.62 -2.03
N ASP A 46 5.81 -1.85 -1.13
CA ASP A 46 4.38 -1.70 -1.40
C ASP A 46 4.02 -0.32 -1.99
N LEU A 47 4.71 0.74 -1.53
CA LEU A 47 4.46 2.10 -2.00
C LEU A 47 5.02 2.32 -3.41
N VAL A 48 6.22 1.79 -3.71
CA VAL A 48 6.83 1.86 -5.04
C VAL A 48 5.97 1.11 -6.05
N ASP A 49 5.53 -0.10 -5.74
CA ASP A 49 4.63 -0.87 -6.61
C ASP A 49 3.31 -0.13 -6.84
N SER A 50 2.77 0.50 -5.80
CA SER A 50 1.56 1.33 -5.92
C SER A 50 1.75 2.54 -6.85
N VAL A 51 2.94 3.15 -6.87
CA VAL A 51 3.27 4.28 -7.75
C VAL A 51 3.38 3.81 -9.20
N GLU A 52 4.11 2.71 -9.44
CA GLU A 52 4.28 2.16 -10.80
C GLU A 52 2.93 1.72 -11.39
N ILE A 53 2.08 1.06 -10.59
CA ILE A 53 0.71 0.72 -10.98
C ILE A 53 -0.09 1.98 -11.31
N TYR A 54 -0.01 3.02 -10.47
CA TYR A 54 -0.73 4.26 -10.72
C TYR A 54 -0.27 4.95 -12.01
N GLU A 55 1.04 5.01 -12.26
CA GLU A 55 1.60 5.59 -13.48
C GLU A 55 1.14 4.83 -14.73
N LYS A 56 1.12 3.49 -14.66
CA LYS A 56 0.62 2.65 -15.74
C LYS A 56 -0.86 2.91 -16.02
N VAL A 57 -1.70 2.93 -14.98
CA VAL A 57 -3.14 3.18 -15.11
C VAL A 57 -3.40 4.60 -15.61
N ALA A 58 -2.66 5.61 -15.13
CA ALA A 58 -2.75 6.98 -15.60
C ALA A 58 -2.38 7.11 -17.08
N LYS A 59 -1.35 6.40 -17.52
CA LYS A 59 -0.95 6.36 -18.93
C LYS A 59 -2.04 5.71 -19.79
N GLU A 60 -2.59 4.57 -19.38
CA GLU A 60 -3.66 3.89 -20.13
C GLU A 60 -4.94 4.72 -20.21
N ALA A 61 -5.34 5.40 -19.12
CA ALA A 61 -6.48 6.32 -19.11
C ALA A 61 -6.29 7.45 -20.13
N SER A 62 -5.10 8.05 -20.12
CA SER A 62 -4.71 9.10 -21.07
C SER A 62 -4.74 8.61 -22.52
N GLU A 63 -4.19 7.43 -22.81
CA GLU A 63 -4.20 6.81 -24.15
C GLU A 63 -5.62 6.53 -24.66
N LYS A 64 -6.56 6.27 -23.75
CA LYS A 64 -7.98 6.05 -24.05
C LYS A 64 -8.80 7.33 -24.09
N GLY A 65 -8.23 8.47 -23.69
CA GLY A 65 -8.94 9.75 -23.59
C GLY A 65 -10.01 9.77 -22.50
N VAL A 66 -9.89 8.92 -21.48
CA VAL A 66 -10.86 8.79 -20.38
C VAL A 66 -10.26 9.43 -19.12
N PRO A 67 -11.06 10.15 -18.33
CA PRO A 67 -10.63 10.61 -17.01
C PRO A 67 -10.12 9.44 -16.14
N LEU A 68 -9.05 9.67 -15.39
CA LEU A 68 -8.38 8.62 -14.64
C LEU A 68 -9.30 7.98 -13.57
N ASP A 69 -10.12 8.79 -12.93
CA ASP A 69 -11.14 8.36 -11.97
C ASP A 69 -12.19 7.45 -12.63
N GLU A 70 -12.74 7.85 -13.78
CA GLU A 70 -13.67 7.01 -14.54
C GLU A 70 -13.03 5.69 -14.99
N TYR A 71 -11.76 5.72 -15.40
CA TYR A 71 -11.03 4.53 -15.81
C TYR A 71 -10.73 3.59 -14.64
N ILE A 72 -10.43 4.14 -13.46
CA ILE A 72 -10.27 3.35 -12.23
C ILE A 72 -11.58 2.68 -11.85
N ASP A 73 -12.71 3.40 -11.93
CA ASP A 73 -14.03 2.83 -11.65
C ASP A 73 -14.39 1.72 -12.64
N GLU A 74 -14.09 1.90 -13.93
CA GLU A 74 -14.25 0.86 -14.96
C GLU A 74 -13.40 -0.39 -14.64
N LEU A 75 -12.15 -0.20 -14.21
CA LEU A 75 -11.27 -1.31 -13.81
C LEU A 75 -11.79 -2.03 -12.57
N ILE A 76 -12.39 -1.32 -11.62
CA ILE A 76 -13.00 -1.89 -10.42
C ILE A 76 -14.27 -2.66 -10.77
N GLU A 77 -15.13 -2.10 -11.63
CA GLU A 77 -16.35 -2.79 -12.09
C GLU A 77 -16.01 -4.05 -12.86
N LYS A 78 -15.02 -3.98 -13.77
CA LYS A 78 -14.45 -5.16 -14.43
C LYS A 78 -13.88 -6.14 -13.40
N ALA A 79 -13.24 -5.63 -12.34
CA ALA A 79 -12.69 -6.45 -11.26
C ALA A 79 -13.76 -7.23 -10.48
N GLU A 80 -14.97 -6.70 -10.42
CA GLU A 80 -16.10 -7.28 -9.70
C GLU A 80 -17.01 -8.11 -10.60
N SER A 81 -17.05 -7.83 -11.92
CA SER A 81 -17.88 -8.54 -12.89
C SER A 81 -17.18 -9.71 -13.59
N SER A 82 -15.86 -9.69 -13.71
CA SER A 82 -15.09 -10.79 -14.28
C SER A 82 -14.71 -11.78 -13.19
N ASP A 83 -14.78 -13.07 -13.53
CA ASP A 83 -14.26 -14.15 -12.70
C ASP A 83 -12.82 -13.76 -12.31
N VAL A 84 -12.54 -13.67 -11.02
CA VAL A 84 -11.35 -13.06 -10.42
C VAL A 84 -10.02 -13.51 -11.07
N VAL A 85 -10.02 -14.68 -11.70
CA VAL A 85 -8.94 -15.28 -12.50
C VAL A 85 -8.58 -14.48 -13.76
N GLU A 86 -9.53 -13.83 -14.42
CA GLU A 86 -9.31 -13.08 -15.67
C GLU A 86 -8.65 -11.71 -15.42
N LEU A 87 -8.92 -11.11 -14.26
CA LEU A 87 -8.28 -9.86 -13.82
C LEU A 87 -6.87 -10.09 -13.30
N ILE A 88 -6.63 -11.19 -12.59
CA ILE A 88 -5.27 -11.63 -12.23
C ILE A 88 -4.45 -11.83 -13.52
N ARG A 89 -5.07 -12.38 -14.58
CA ARG A 89 -4.44 -12.53 -15.90
C ARG A 89 -4.16 -11.22 -16.63
N LEU A 90 -5.08 -10.26 -16.60
CA LEU A 90 -4.97 -9.01 -17.37
C LEU A 90 -4.14 -7.92 -16.66
N SER A 91 -4.16 -7.88 -15.33
CA SER A 91 -3.45 -6.87 -14.52
C SER A 91 -2.09 -7.33 -14.00
N GLY A 92 -1.84 -8.64 -13.94
CA GLY A 92 -0.65 -9.22 -13.31
C GLY A 92 -0.65 -9.15 -11.79
N LEU A 93 -1.73 -8.66 -11.17
CA LEU A 93 -1.86 -8.50 -9.73
C LEU A 93 -2.53 -9.73 -9.10
N SER A 94 -2.06 -10.10 -7.93
CA SER A 94 -2.69 -11.10 -7.07
C SER A 94 -3.99 -10.58 -6.45
N LEU A 95 -4.84 -11.53 -6.09
CA LEU A 95 -6.11 -11.30 -5.38
C LEU A 95 -5.97 -10.48 -4.10
N ASP A 96 -4.85 -10.66 -3.40
CA ASP A 96 -4.57 -9.96 -2.14
C ASP A 96 -4.17 -8.51 -2.39
N GLU A 97 -3.42 -8.24 -3.45
CA GLU A 97 -3.07 -6.88 -3.88
C GLU A 97 -4.33 -6.08 -4.27
N ILE A 98 -5.24 -6.69 -5.02
CA ILE A 98 -6.52 -6.07 -5.39
C ILE A 98 -7.36 -5.74 -4.13
N ARG A 99 -7.42 -6.65 -3.16
CA ARG A 99 -8.12 -6.40 -1.89
C ARG A 99 -7.48 -5.28 -1.07
N ILE A 100 -6.15 -5.20 -1.06
CA ILE A 100 -5.40 -4.15 -0.37
C ILE A 100 -5.68 -2.80 -1.04
N LEU A 101 -5.62 -2.73 -2.36
CA LEU A 101 -5.95 -1.54 -3.16
C LEU A 101 -7.37 -1.03 -2.85
N LYS A 102 -8.37 -1.92 -2.87
CA LYS A 102 -9.76 -1.57 -2.54
C LYS A 102 -9.90 -0.97 -1.13
N LYS A 103 -9.20 -1.53 -0.14
CA LYS A 103 -9.17 -0.98 1.23
C LYS A 103 -8.50 0.39 1.30
N LYS A 104 -7.40 0.59 0.57
CA LYS A 104 -6.66 1.87 0.52
C LYS A 104 -7.50 2.97 -0.14
N ILE A 105 -8.14 2.70 -1.28
CA ILE A 105 -9.03 3.64 -1.97
C ILE A 105 -10.18 4.08 -1.07
N LYS A 106 -10.86 3.12 -0.43
CA LYS A 106 -11.97 3.42 0.50
C LYS A 106 -11.54 4.30 1.67
N LYS A 107 -10.30 4.16 2.14
CA LYS A 107 -9.73 4.99 3.20
C LYS A 107 -9.43 6.41 2.72
N ILE A 108 -8.98 6.57 1.47
CA ILE A 108 -8.72 7.88 0.85
C ILE A 108 -10.03 8.61 0.57
N GLN A 109 -11.04 7.94 0.00
CA GLN A 109 -12.38 8.49 -0.21
C GLN A 109 -12.97 9.06 1.08
N ARG A 110 -12.93 8.29 2.18
CA ARG A 110 -13.39 8.75 3.50
C ARG A 110 -12.62 9.96 4.04
N LYS A 111 -11.34 10.13 3.67
CA LYS A 111 -10.56 11.33 4.05
C LYS A 111 -10.96 12.54 3.21
N LEU A 112 -11.18 12.35 1.92
CA LEU A 112 -11.64 13.41 1.01
C LEU A 112 -13.05 13.88 1.37
N GLU A 113 -13.98 12.97 1.65
CA GLU A 113 -15.32 13.29 2.14
C GLU A 113 -15.26 14.11 3.42
N ARG A 114 -14.42 13.73 4.40
CA ARG A 114 -14.27 14.50 5.65
C ARG A 114 -13.69 15.90 5.43
N ASN A 115 -12.84 16.09 4.43
CA ASN A 115 -12.27 17.40 4.12
C ASN A 115 -13.22 18.29 3.30
N LEU A 116 -14.20 17.71 2.60
CA LEU A 116 -15.25 18.44 1.89
C LEU A 116 -16.37 18.98 2.81
N TYR A 117 -16.47 18.50 4.05
CA TYR A 117 -17.43 18.99 5.06
C TYR A 117 -16.86 20.07 6.01
N TYR A 118 -15.68 20.61 5.74
CA TYR A 118 -15.03 21.68 6.52
C TYR A 118 -14.73 22.95 5.68
N ILE A 119 -15.53 23.20 4.65
CA ILE A 119 -15.56 24.49 3.92
C ILE A 119 -16.92 25.16 4.14
#